data_AF-A0A9D6K7N4-F1
#
_entry.id   AF-A0A9D6K7N4-F1
#
_cell.length_a   1.000
_cell.length_b   1.000
_cell.length_c   1.000
_cell.angle_alpha   90.00
_cell.angle_beta   90.00
_cell.angle_gamma   90.00
#
_symmetry.space_group_name_H-M   'P 1'
#
loop_
_entity.id
_entity.type
_entity.pdbx_description
1 polymer ?
#
loop_
_entity_poly.entity_id
_entity_poly.type
_entity_poly.pdbx_seq_one_letter_code
_entity_poly.pdbx_strand_id
1 'polypeptide(L)'
;MAEVYPSFYFGFGLLSDSSVNYDGVYIDDVQLIRESIAISSYSYGYMSGTSMATPHVAGLAGLIKAANPSYTYAQIKETIMTTVDPKTSLSGRVFTGGRINAYNALSTPGRLLAPTSLSASAVTGYQINLSWTDNSLIETGYRIERKTEGGAYTQIATAGTNATSYSDSSVSANTTYYYRIRAYNSTGDSSYSNEASARTPAPPDSGGGGGGCGVIDSNKNSQPPITGMMLLLLPLAWLLLRRFALKRA
;
A
#
# COMPACT_ATOMS: atom_id res chain seq x y z
N MET A 1 16.13 36.83 27.74
CA MET A 1 14.71 37.18 27.52
C MET A 1 13.94 35.87 27.54
N ALA A 2 13.32 35.52 28.68
CA ALA A 2 12.54 34.28 28.79
C ALA A 2 11.09 34.57 28.36
N GLU A 3 10.58 33.80 27.39
CA GLU A 3 9.20 33.89 26.94
C GLU A 3 8.23 33.47 28.05
N VAL A 4 7.27 34.35 28.35
CA VAL A 4 6.17 34.08 29.26
C VAL A 4 4.99 33.57 28.43
N TYR A 5 4.61 32.32 28.62
CA TYR A 5 3.40 31.74 28.00
C TYR A 5 2.20 31.87 28.96
N PRO A 6 1.03 32.37 28.52
CA PRO A 6 -0.15 32.58 29.36
C PRO A 6 -0.98 31.30 29.59
N SER A 7 -0.34 30.13 29.57
CA SER A 7 -1.04 28.85 29.52
C SER A 7 -1.03 28.16 30.88
N PHE A 8 -2.22 28.03 31.48
CA PHE A 8 -2.45 27.22 32.67
C PHE A 8 -2.63 25.75 32.26
N TYR A 9 -1.86 24.86 32.88
CA TYR A 9 -2.02 23.41 32.73
C TYR A 9 -2.27 22.82 34.11
N PHE A 10 -3.23 21.90 34.21
CA PHE A 10 -3.39 21.01 35.35
C PHE A 10 -3.49 19.56 34.86
N GLY A 11 -2.92 18.64 35.61
CA GLY A 11 -2.97 17.21 35.35
C GLY A 11 -3.23 16.46 36.65
N PHE A 12 -3.85 15.31 36.55
CA PHE A 12 -4.05 14.39 37.68
C PHE A 12 -3.33 13.08 37.39
N GLY A 13 -2.68 12.53 38.41
CA GLY A 13 -2.12 11.18 38.38
C GLY A 13 -2.93 10.30 39.32
N LEU A 14 -3.51 9.22 38.79
CA LEU A 14 -4.17 8.21 39.61
C LEU A 14 -3.15 7.10 39.90
N LEU A 15 -2.70 7.02 41.14
CA LEU A 15 -1.85 5.94 41.63
C LEU A 15 -2.75 4.96 42.38
N SER A 16 -2.91 3.74 41.84
CA SER A 16 -3.54 2.65 42.57
C SER A 16 -2.52 2.07 43.55
N ASP A 17 -2.88 1.97 44.82
CA ASP A 17 -2.08 1.29 45.84
C ASP A 17 -2.29 -0.23 45.82
N SER A 18 -3.12 -0.74 44.91
CA SER A 18 -3.49 -2.16 44.75
C SER A 18 -4.01 -2.81 46.04
N SER A 19 -4.43 -2.02 47.03
CA SER A 19 -4.84 -2.52 48.35
C SER A 19 -6.26 -3.10 48.35
N VAL A 20 -7.04 -2.83 47.30
CA VAL A 20 -8.42 -3.31 47.12
C VAL A 20 -8.75 -3.62 45.65
N ASN A 21 -9.45 -4.73 45.43
CA ASN A 21 -9.97 -5.17 44.13
C ASN A 21 -11.42 -4.69 43.95
N TYR A 22 -11.62 -3.43 43.58
CA TYR A 22 -12.93 -2.91 43.16
C TYR A 22 -12.82 -2.19 41.81
N ASP A 23 -13.90 -2.25 41.01
CA ASP A 23 -14.00 -1.64 39.68
C ASP A 23 -14.19 -0.12 39.79
N GLY A 24 -13.09 0.60 40.05
CA GLY A 24 -13.02 2.05 39.89
C GLY A 24 -13.23 2.89 41.15
N VAL A 25 -13.09 4.21 40.96
CA VAL A 25 -13.23 5.24 41.99
C VAL A 25 -14.33 6.22 41.57
N TYR A 26 -15.14 6.67 42.53
CA TYR A 26 -16.06 7.80 42.33
C TYR A 26 -15.28 9.09 42.57
N ILE A 27 -15.23 9.98 41.59
CA ILE A 27 -14.67 11.33 41.76
C ILE A 27 -15.86 12.26 41.91
N ASP A 28 -16.03 12.81 43.10
CA ASP A 28 -17.03 13.82 43.44
C ASP A 28 -16.32 15.04 44.05
N ASP A 29 -16.90 16.23 43.92
CA ASP A 29 -16.34 17.51 44.41
C ASP A 29 -14.92 17.87 43.88
N VAL A 30 -14.77 18.02 42.56
CA VAL A 30 -13.53 18.56 41.98
C VAL A 30 -13.46 20.09 42.16
N GLN A 31 -12.57 20.57 43.03
CA GLN A 31 -12.30 22.00 43.24
C GLN A 31 -10.92 22.40 42.67
N LEU A 32 -10.87 23.51 41.93
CA LEU A 32 -9.61 24.10 41.44
C LEU A 32 -9.12 25.17 42.42
N ILE A 33 -8.03 24.90 43.13
CA ILE A 33 -7.38 25.83 44.05
C ILE A 33 -6.05 26.27 43.46
N ARG A 34 -5.77 27.59 43.46
CA ARG A 34 -4.50 28.14 43.01
C ARG A 34 -3.43 27.91 44.07
N GLU A 35 -2.61 26.88 43.92
CA GLU A 35 -1.38 26.73 44.69
C GLU A 35 -0.15 27.20 43.92
N SER A 36 0.79 27.83 44.61
CA SER A 36 2.11 28.13 44.08
C SER A 36 2.99 26.88 44.17
N ILE A 37 2.96 26.04 43.14
CA ILE A 37 3.88 24.90 43.03
C ILE A 37 5.19 25.36 42.40
N ALA A 38 6.29 25.25 43.14
CA ALA A 38 7.64 25.35 42.58
C ALA A 38 8.01 24.02 41.91
N ILE A 39 7.73 23.88 40.62
CA ILE A 39 8.16 22.72 39.82
C ILE A 39 9.66 22.89 39.53
N SER A 40 10.52 22.29 40.35
CA SER A 40 11.98 22.40 40.22
C SER A 40 12.55 21.60 39.04
N SER A 41 11.77 20.68 38.45
CA SER A 41 12.15 19.94 37.25
C SER A 41 10.94 19.31 36.59
N TYR A 42 10.77 19.54 35.28
CA TYR A 42 9.98 18.65 34.43
C TYR A 42 10.87 17.48 34.01
N SER A 43 10.52 16.26 34.40
CA SER A 43 11.11 15.06 33.79
C SER A 43 10.01 14.31 33.05
N TYR A 44 10.11 14.25 31.73
CA TYR A 44 9.28 13.34 30.96
C TYR A 44 9.77 11.91 31.22
N GLY A 45 8.91 11.09 31.80
CA GLY A 45 9.15 9.65 31.88
C GLY A 45 9.03 9.04 30.49
N TYR A 46 10.12 8.49 29.97
CA TYR A 46 10.08 7.69 28.74
C TYR A 46 9.64 6.28 29.08
N MET A 47 8.34 5.98 28.92
CA MET A 47 7.84 4.61 28.94
C MET A 47 7.83 4.06 27.51
N SER A 48 8.48 2.92 27.27
CA SER A 48 8.50 2.26 25.96
C SER A 48 7.43 1.17 25.89
N GLY A 49 6.52 1.26 24.91
CA GLY A 49 5.52 0.22 24.61
C GLY A 49 4.42 0.73 23.68
N THR A 50 3.82 -0.15 22.86
CA THR A 50 2.72 0.22 21.94
C THR A 50 1.43 0.55 22.68
N SER A 51 1.22 -0.01 23.88
CA SER A 51 0.04 0.25 24.72
C SER A 51 -0.16 1.73 25.07
N MET A 52 0.90 2.53 25.11
CA MET A 52 0.81 3.98 25.34
C MET A 52 0.46 4.77 24.08
N ALA A 53 0.73 4.23 22.89
CA ALA A 53 0.36 4.89 21.63
C ALA A 53 -1.13 4.74 21.32
N THR A 54 -1.74 3.62 21.71
CA THR A 54 -3.17 3.33 21.49
C THR A 54 -4.11 4.42 21.98
N PRO A 55 -4.07 4.90 23.24
CA PRO A 55 -4.97 5.95 23.70
C PRO A 55 -4.75 7.29 22.97
N HIS A 56 -3.52 7.63 22.57
CA HIS A 56 -3.25 8.84 21.80
C HIS A 56 -3.85 8.78 20.40
N VAL A 57 -3.70 7.63 19.71
CA VAL A 57 -4.28 7.42 18.38
C VAL A 57 -5.81 7.42 18.46
N ALA A 58 -6.38 6.72 19.44
CA ALA A 58 -7.82 6.65 19.65
C ALA A 58 -8.42 8.03 19.99
N GLY A 59 -7.76 8.78 20.89
CA GLY A 59 -8.16 10.15 21.22
C GLY A 59 -8.12 11.08 20.01
N LEU A 60 -7.08 10.99 19.18
CA LEU A 60 -7.01 11.76 17.94
C LEU A 60 -8.10 11.36 16.94
N ALA A 61 -8.35 10.06 16.76
CA ALA A 61 -9.42 9.59 15.89
C ALA A 61 -10.80 10.10 16.34
N GLY A 62 -11.05 10.08 17.65
CA GLY A 62 -12.26 10.67 18.25
C GLY A 62 -12.35 12.18 18.02
N LEU A 63 -11.24 12.90 18.16
CA LEU A 63 -11.18 14.35 17.94
C LEU A 63 -11.45 14.71 16.47
N ILE A 64 -10.86 13.98 15.51
CA ILE A 64 -11.13 14.16 14.09
C ILE A 64 -12.60 13.87 13.78
N LYS A 65 -13.18 12.81 14.34
CA LYS A 65 -14.61 12.47 14.15
C LYS A 65 -15.54 13.53 14.75
N ALA A 66 -15.19 14.08 15.90
CA ALA A 66 -15.97 15.16 16.53
C ALA A 66 -15.91 16.45 15.70
N ALA A 67 -14.73 16.80 15.18
CA ALA A 67 -14.55 17.96 14.31
C ALA A 67 -15.20 17.78 12.93
N ASN A 68 -15.22 16.55 12.41
CA ASN A 68 -15.77 16.21 11.09
C ASN A 68 -16.74 15.02 11.19
N PRO A 69 -18.00 15.24 11.60
CA PRO A 69 -18.96 14.15 11.83
C PRO A 69 -19.26 13.30 10.59
N SER A 70 -19.09 13.84 9.38
CA SER A 70 -19.30 13.12 8.12
C SER A 70 -18.17 12.16 7.76
N TYR A 71 -16.99 12.26 8.40
CA TYR A 71 -15.85 11.43 8.02
C TYR A 71 -16.11 9.95 8.31
N THR A 72 -15.77 9.11 7.33
CA THR A 72 -15.72 7.66 7.47
C THR A 72 -14.48 7.23 8.25
N TYR A 73 -14.46 5.99 8.74
CA TYR A 73 -13.28 5.44 9.40
C TYR A 73 -12.04 5.46 8.49
N ALA A 74 -12.22 5.23 7.18
CA ALA A 74 -11.15 5.25 6.19
C ALA A 74 -10.57 6.66 6.04
N GLN A 75 -11.42 7.68 5.97
CA GLN A 75 -10.98 9.08 5.93
C GLN A 75 -10.25 9.49 7.21
N ILE A 76 -10.72 9.06 8.38
CA ILE A 76 -10.04 9.34 9.66
C ILE A 76 -8.66 8.68 9.67
N LYS A 77 -8.59 7.39 9.32
CA LYS A 77 -7.34 6.63 9.30
C LYS A 77 -6.34 7.23 8.31
N GLU A 78 -6.77 7.52 7.08
CA GLU A 78 -5.94 8.16 6.05
C GLU A 78 -5.45 9.54 6.52
N THR A 79 -6.31 10.35 7.13
CA THR A 79 -5.94 11.65 7.68
C THR A 79 -4.83 11.51 8.71
N ILE A 80 -4.98 10.60 9.68
CA ILE A 80 -3.94 10.35 10.70
C ILE A 80 -2.63 9.89 10.04
N MET A 81 -2.71 9.03 9.03
CA MET A 81 -1.53 8.47 8.36
C MET A 81 -0.79 9.50 7.48
N THR A 82 -1.53 10.44 6.87
CA THR A 82 -0.99 11.40 5.90
C THR A 82 -0.55 12.73 6.50
N THR A 83 -0.97 13.03 7.73
CA THR A 83 -0.70 14.31 8.41
C THR A 83 0.38 14.22 9.51
N VAL A 84 1.10 13.09 9.58
CA VAL A 84 2.21 12.92 10.52
C VAL A 84 3.33 13.93 10.29
N ASP A 85 4.10 14.23 11.33
CA ASP A 85 5.37 14.92 11.22
C ASP A 85 6.47 13.92 10.83
N PRO A 86 7.03 14.00 9.61
CA PRO A 86 8.09 13.08 9.19
C PRO A 86 9.29 13.20 10.13
N LYS A 87 9.84 12.05 10.55
CA LYS A 87 11.05 12.01 11.38
C LYS A 87 12.01 10.99 10.78
N THR A 88 13.17 11.44 10.34
CA THR A 88 14.20 10.58 9.72
C THR A 88 14.54 9.36 10.58
N SER A 89 14.58 9.51 11.91
CA SER A 89 14.82 8.41 12.84
C SER A 89 13.71 7.34 12.89
N LEU A 90 12.53 7.62 12.32
CA LEU A 90 11.39 6.72 12.23
C LEU A 90 11.16 6.18 10.81
N SER A 91 11.88 6.70 9.83
CA SER A 91 11.83 6.20 8.45
C SER A 91 12.20 4.70 8.42
N GLY A 92 11.36 3.90 7.77
CA GLY A 92 11.51 2.44 7.73
C GLY A 92 11.26 1.70 9.06
N ARG A 93 10.96 2.41 10.16
CA ARG A 93 10.63 1.81 11.47
C ARG A 93 9.14 1.80 11.76
N VAL A 94 8.42 2.78 11.25
CA VAL A 94 6.95 2.87 11.32
C VAL A 94 6.41 3.12 9.93
N PHE A 95 5.18 2.69 9.66
CA PHE A 95 4.57 2.76 8.32
C PHE A 95 4.62 4.18 7.72
N THR A 96 4.30 5.20 8.51
CA THR A 96 4.26 6.59 8.06
C THR A 96 5.63 7.28 8.07
N GLY A 97 6.66 6.66 8.63
CA GLY A 97 7.98 7.29 8.84
C GLY A 97 7.96 8.53 9.74
N GLY A 98 6.88 8.75 10.51
CA GLY A 98 6.64 10.00 11.24
C GLY A 98 5.97 9.81 12.59
N ARG A 99 5.86 10.93 13.32
CA ARG A 99 5.13 11.04 14.60
C ARG A 99 3.74 11.63 14.34
N ILE A 100 2.75 11.22 15.12
CA ILE A 100 1.40 11.81 15.04
C ILE A 100 1.47 13.32 15.28
N ASN A 101 0.73 14.07 14.45
CA ASN A 101 0.51 15.51 14.62
C ASN A 101 -0.99 15.79 14.63
N ALA A 102 -1.54 16.07 15.81
CA ALA A 102 -2.97 16.32 15.98
C ALA A 102 -3.44 17.62 15.32
N TYR A 103 -2.60 18.66 15.30
CA TYR A 103 -2.93 19.93 14.67
C TYR A 103 -3.11 19.77 13.16
N ASN A 104 -2.13 19.16 12.49
CA ASN A 104 -2.20 18.91 11.04
C ASN A 104 -3.38 18.01 10.68
N ALA A 105 -3.67 17.00 11.50
CA ALA A 105 -4.78 16.09 11.30
C ALA A 105 -6.17 16.76 11.41
N LEU A 106 -6.27 17.89 12.12
CA LEU A 106 -7.51 18.67 12.24
C LEU A 106 -7.60 19.78 11.20
N SER A 107 -6.46 20.33 10.77
CA SER A 107 -6.41 21.44 9.82
C SER A 107 -6.39 21.00 8.35
N THR A 108 -6.15 19.71 8.08
CA THR A 108 -5.91 19.21 6.72
C THR A 108 -6.80 18.00 6.45
N PRO A 109 -7.62 18.00 5.38
CA PRO A 109 -8.34 16.81 4.97
C PRO A 109 -7.36 15.72 4.51
N GLY A 110 -7.68 14.45 4.79
CA GLY A 110 -6.89 13.32 4.31
C GLY A 110 -6.72 13.35 2.79
N ARG A 111 -5.51 13.09 2.32
CA ARG A 111 -5.16 13.10 0.88
C ARG A 111 -4.99 11.66 0.38
N LEU A 112 -5.23 11.46 -0.92
CA LEU A 112 -4.94 10.20 -1.59
C LEU A 112 -3.44 9.86 -1.55
N LEU A 113 -3.12 8.63 -1.16
CA LEU A 113 -1.78 8.09 -1.25
C LEU A 113 -1.48 7.56 -2.66
N ALA A 114 -0.24 7.79 -3.11
CA ALA A 114 0.22 7.31 -4.41
C ALA A 114 0.39 5.78 -4.37
N PRO A 115 0.00 5.05 -5.42
CA PRO A 115 0.35 3.65 -5.54
C PRO A 115 1.87 3.47 -5.58
N THR A 116 2.38 2.37 -5.05
CA THR A 116 3.81 2.06 -5.10
C THR A 116 4.05 0.70 -5.72
N SER A 117 5.32 0.37 -5.99
CA SER A 117 5.73 -0.94 -6.48
C SER A 117 5.02 -1.34 -7.79
N LEU A 118 4.75 -0.37 -8.67
CA LEU A 118 4.20 -0.65 -9.98
C LEU A 118 5.18 -1.52 -10.77
N SER A 119 4.70 -2.62 -11.31
CA SER A 119 5.42 -3.49 -12.22
C SER A 119 4.61 -3.76 -13.48
N ALA A 120 5.30 -4.00 -14.59
CA ALA A 120 4.73 -4.35 -15.88
C ALA A 120 5.40 -5.62 -16.40
N SER A 121 4.60 -6.58 -16.88
CA SER A 121 5.07 -7.85 -17.43
C SER A 121 4.36 -8.13 -18.75
N ALA A 122 5.13 -8.31 -19.83
CA ALA A 122 4.59 -8.71 -21.12
C ALA A 122 4.26 -10.21 -21.09
N VAL A 123 2.99 -10.54 -21.27
CA VAL A 123 2.49 -11.92 -21.31
C VAL A 123 2.52 -12.46 -22.74
N THR A 124 2.11 -11.63 -23.69
CA THR A 124 2.13 -11.94 -25.13
C THR A 124 2.54 -10.70 -25.93
N GLY A 125 2.65 -10.84 -27.26
CA GLY A 125 2.80 -9.70 -28.17
C GLY A 125 1.68 -8.65 -28.04
N TYR A 126 0.53 -9.02 -27.45
CA TYR A 126 -0.69 -8.21 -27.40
C TYR A 126 -1.24 -8.05 -25.98
N GLN A 127 -0.44 -8.35 -24.96
CA GLN A 127 -0.88 -8.23 -23.57
C GLN A 127 0.27 -7.88 -22.64
N ILE A 128 0.10 -6.81 -21.85
CA ILE A 128 0.94 -6.48 -20.71
C ILE A 128 0.08 -6.49 -19.44
N ASN A 129 0.51 -7.22 -18.42
CA ASN A 129 -0.11 -7.20 -17.11
C ASN A 129 0.64 -6.25 -16.18
N LEU A 130 -0.13 -5.39 -15.50
CA LEU A 130 0.33 -4.47 -14.48
C LEU A 130 -0.05 -4.99 -13.09
N SER A 131 0.82 -4.77 -12.11
CA SER A 131 0.50 -4.97 -10.69
C SER A 131 1.11 -3.86 -9.84
N TRP A 132 0.47 -3.51 -8.73
CA TRP A 132 0.92 -2.45 -7.84
C TRP A 132 0.46 -2.67 -6.39
N THR A 133 1.05 -1.90 -5.48
CA THR A 133 0.60 -1.79 -4.09
C THR A 133 -0.39 -0.65 -3.96
N ASP A 134 -1.57 -0.98 -3.46
CA ASP A 134 -2.54 -0.03 -2.96
C ASP A 134 -2.07 0.56 -1.63
N ASN A 135 -2.01 1.89 -1.55
CA ASN A 135 -1.67 2.60 -0.34
C ASN A 135 -2.80 3.49 0.19
N SER A 136 -3.88 3.67 -0.58
CA SER A 136 -4.96 4.58 -0.25
C SER A 136 -6.15 3.78 0.32
N LEU A 137 -6.96 4.43 1.15
CA LEU A 137 -8.19 3.87 1.70
C LEU A 137 -9.43 4.68 1.25
N ILE A 138 -9.20 5.84 0.60
CA ILE A 138 -10.24 6.79 0.22
C ILE A 138 -10.32 7.01 -1.29
N GLU A 139 -9.65 6.18 -2.08
CA GLU A 139 -9.71 6.19 -3.53
C GLU A 139 -11.02 5.58 -4.04
N THR A 140 -11.51 6.14 -5.15
CA THR A 140 -12.59 5.53 -5.94
C THR A 140 -12.01 4.60 -7.01
N GLY A 141 -10.73 4.76 -7.34
CA GLY A 141 -10.00 3.83 -8.19
C GLY A 141 -8.62 4.36 -8.61
N TYR A 142 -8.12 3.81 -9.70
CA TYR A 142 -6.80 4.13 -10.25
C TYR A 142 -6.89 4.59 -11.70
N ARG A 143 -6.20 5.68 -12.05
CA ARG A 143 -5.99 6.10 -13.43
C ARG A 143 -4.72 5.47 -13.96
N ILE A 144 -4.82 4.76 -15.08
CA ILE A 144 -3.72 4.03 -15.69
C ILE A 144 -3.30 4.78 -16.94
N GLU A 145 -2.07 5.28 -16.92
CA GLU A 145 -1.50 6.04 -18.02
C GLU A 145 -0.35 5.26 -18.66
N ARG A 146 -0.29 5.35 -19.99
CA ARG A 146 0.71 4.69 -20.82
C ARG A 146 1.32 5.68 -21.81
N LYS A 147 2.60 5.51 -22.11
CA LYS A 147 3.29 6.13 -23.25
C LYS A 147 4.15 5.09 -23.97
N THR A 148 4.54 5.39 -25.20
CA THR A 148 5.67 4.75 -25.90
C THR A 148 6.93 5.58 -25.73
N GLU A 149 8.07 5.07 -26.18
CA GLU A 149 9.33 5.81 -26.17
C GLU A 149 9.19 7.17 -26.88
N GLY A 150 9.65 8.24 -26.22
CA GLY A 150 9.52 9.62 -26.70
C GLY A 150 8.11 10.21 -26.73
N GLY A 151 7.08 9.42 -26.40
CA GLY A 151 5.67 9.85 -26.41
C GLY A 151 5.22 10.53 -25.11
N ALA A 152 4.03 11.14 -25.15
CA ALA A 152 3.35 11.67 -23.98
C ALA A 152 2.48 10.59 -23.30
N TYR A 153 2.27 10.73 -22.00
CA TYR A 153 1.36 9.86 -21.27
C TYR A 153 -0.10 10.14 -21.63
N THR A 154 -0.84 9.08 -21.90
CA THR A 154 -2.28 9.10 -22.11
C THR A 154 -2.96 8.11 -21.17
N GLN A 155 -4.09 8.48 -20.59
CA GLN A 155 -4.91 7.55 -19.82
C GLN A 155 -5.51 6.49 -20.75
N ILE A 156 -5.21 5.22 -20.49
CA ILE A 156 -5.73 4.09 -21.27
C ILE A 156 -6.92 3.41 -20.60
N ALA A 157 -7.00 3.49 -19.27
CA ALA A 157 -8.02 2.82 -18.49
C ALA A 157 -8.14 3.40 -17.08
N THR A 158 -9.18 2.96 -16.38
CA THR A 158 -9.30 3.06 -14.93
C THR A 158 -9.46 1.67 -14.33
N ALA A 159 -8.85 1.43 -13.18
CA ALA A 159 -9.20 0.31 -12.31
C ALA A 159 -10.09 0.78 -11.14
N GLY A 160 -10.92 -0.10 -10.60
CA GLY A 160 -11.85 0.22 -9.51
C GLY A 160 -11.16 0.37 -8.14
N THR A 161 -11.97 0.61 -7.10
CA THR A 161 -11.54 0.67 -5.70
C THR A 161 -10.77 -0.58 -5.28
N ASN A 162 -9.73 -0.43 -4.46
CA ASN A 162 -8.85 -1.52 -3.99
C ASN A 162 -8.20 -2.37 -5.10
N ALA A 163 -8.25 -1.94 -6.37
CA ALA A 163 -7.62 -2.69 -7.44
C ALA A 163 -6.09 -2.66 -7.29
N THR A 164 -5.45 -3.79 -7.51
CA THR A 164 -3.99 -3.97 -7.42
C THR A 164 -3.37 -4.52 -8.70
N SER A 165 -4.17 -4.68 -9.76
CA SER A 165 -3.72 -5.16 -11.06
C SER A 165 -4.61 -4.69 -12.21
N TYR A 166 -4.06 -4.70 -13.42
CA TYR A 166 -4.74 -4.39 -14.67
C TYR A 166 -4.10 -5.15 -15.83
N SER A 167 -4.90 -5.58 -16.80
CA SER A 167 -4.40 -6.21 -18.03
C SER A 167 -4.62 -5.29 -19.22
N ASP A 168 -3.53 -4.83 -19.82
CA ASP A 168 -3.54 -4.01 -21.03
C ASP A 168 -3.44 -4.90 -22.26
N SER A 169 -4.58 -5.14 -22.90
CA SER A 169 -4.71 -5.89 -24.16
C SER A 169 -4.70 -4.99 -25.41
N SER A 170 -4.43 -3.69 -25.25
CA SER A 170 -4.42 -2.71 -26.35
C SER A 170 -3.01 -2.44 -26.90
N VAL A 171 -2.04 -3.29 -26.55
CA VAL A 171 -0.64 -3.17 -26.93
C VAL A 171 -0.35 -3.89 -28.24
N SER A 172 0.61 -3.39 -29.00
CA SER A 172 1.15 -4.03 -30.19
C SER A 172 2.45 -4.78 -29.91
N ALA A 173 2.73 -5.80 -30.71
CA ALA A 173 3.92 -6.62 -30.60
C ALA A 173 5.21 -5.83 -30.87
N ASN A 174 6.34 -6.33 -30.37
CA ASN A 174 7.66 -5.74 -30.51
C ASN A 174 7.76 -4.25 -30.11
N THR A 175 6.97 -3.80 -29.13
CA THR A 175 6.88 -2.39 -28.72
C THR A 175 7.14 -2.24 -27.23
N THR A 176 7.97 -1.25 -26.86
CA THR A 176 8.21 -0.88 -25.46
C THR A 176 7.16 0.12 -24.99
N TYR A 177 6.49 -0.21 -23.89
CA TYR A 177 5.52 0.65 -23.22
C TYR A 177 6.00 1.02 -21.83
N TYR A 178 5.69 2.26 -21.43
CA TYR A 178 5.94 2.79 -20.11
C TYR A 178 4.61 3.15 -19.45
N TYR A 179 4.46 2.78 -18.19
CA TYR A 179 3.26 2.92 -17.40
C TYR A 179 3.53 3.74 -16.15
N ARG A 180 2.54 4.52 -15.76
CA ARG A 180 2.44 5.12 -14.44
C ARG A 180 0.98 5.10 -14.02
N ILE A 181 0.74 5.01 -12.72
CA ILE A 181 -0.62 4.98 -12.17
C ILE A 181 -0.75 6.00 -11.04
N ARG A 182 -1.97 6.47 -10.80
CA ARG A 182 -2.31 7.32 -9.66
C ARG A 182 -3.68 6.96 -9.12
N ALA A 183 -3.87 7.10 -7.82
CA ALA A 183 -5.17 6.94 -7.19
C ALA A 183 -6.01 8.19 -7.46
N TYR A 184 -7.32 8.03 -7.60
CA TYR A 184 -8.25 9.15 -7.77
C TYR A 184 -9.51 8.96 -6.93
N ASN A 185 -10.15 10.07 -6.59
CA ASN A 185 -11.51 10.12 -6.06
C ASN A 185 -12.22 11.39 -6.57
N SER A 186 -13.37 11.73 -5.98
CA SER A 186 -14.13 12.94 -6.35
C SER A 186 -13.40 14.25 -6.02
N THR A 187 -12.45 14.24 -5.09
CA THR A 187 -11.70 15.43 -4.65
C THR A 187 -10.43 15.68 -5.46
N GLY A 188 -9.88 14.66 -6.13
CA GLY A 188 -8.70 14.84 -6.97
C GLY A 188 -7.90 13.56 -7.19
N ASP A 189 -6.59 13.75 -7.34
CA ASP A 189 -5.59 12.74 -7.67
C ASP A 189 -4.48 12.67 -6.61
N SER A 190 -3.91 11.48 -6.42
CA SER A 190 -2.59 11.37 -5.78
C SER A 190 -1.45 11.69 -6.75
N SER A 191 -0.24 11.78 -6.20
CA SER A 191 0.98 11.71 -7.00
C SER A 191 1.05 10.38 -7.76
N TYR A 192 1.81 10.35 -8.85
CA TYR A 192 2.03 9.11 -9.60
C TYR A 192 2.89 8.11 -8.81
N SER A 193 2.72 6.84 -9.14
CA SER A 193 3.63 5.75 -8.80
C SER A 193 5.01 5.94 -9.42
N ASN A 194 5.91 5.00 -9.14
CA ASN A 194 7.09 4.79 -10.00
C ASN A 194 6.65 4.51 -11.45
N GLU A 195 7.52 4.84 -12.41
CA GLU A 195 7.39 4.40 -13.79
C GLU A 195 7.77 2.91 -13.89
N ALA A 196 7.01 2.14 -14.66
CA ALA A 196 7.31 0.74 -14.98
C ALA A 196 7.25 0.53 -16.49
N SER A 197 8.09 -0.34 -17.03
CA SER A 197 8.14 -0.59 -18.48
C SER A 197 8.18 -2.07 -18.81
N ALA A 198 7.60 -2.44 -19.94
CA ALA A 198 7.73 -3.77 -20.53
C ALA A 198 7.77 -3.67 -22.05
N ARG A 199 8.52 -4.58 -22.68
CA ARG A 199 8.57 -4.75 -24.13
C ARG A 199 7.79 -6.00 -24.52
N THR A 200 6.80 -5.86 -25.39
CA THR A 200 6.08 -7.00 -25.95
C THR A 200 7.01 -7.83 -26.85
N PRO A 201 6.92 -9.18 -26.82
CA PRO A 201 7.63 -10.03 -27.76
C PRO A 201 7.29 -9.68 -29.21
N ALA A 202 8.19 -10.01 -30.14
CA ALA A 202 7.87 -9.99 -31.56
C ALA A 202 6.75 -11.00 -31.87
N PRO A 203 5.92 -10.75 -32.91
CA PRO A 203 5.01 -11.77 -33.40
C PRO A 203 5.81 -13.03 -33.77
N PRO A 204 5.25 -14.24 -33.60
CA PRO A 204 5.86 -15.43 -34.18
C PRO A 204 6.09 -15.19 -35.66
N ASP A 205 7.34 -15.39 -36.10
CA ASP A 205 7.71 -15.29 -37.50
C ASP A 205 6.69 -16.11 -38.30
N SER A 206 5.95 -15.43 -39.19
CA SER A 206 5.05 -16.12 -40.11
C SER A 206 5.96 -16.86 -41.07
N GLY A 207 6.31 -18.11 -40.72
CA GLY A 207 7.37 -18.88 -41.34
C GLY A 207 7.38 -18.76 -42.86
N GLY A 208 8.17 -17.83 -43.37
CA GLY A 208 8.61 -17.76 -44.75
C GLY A 208 9.65 -18.85 -44.98
N GLY A 209 9.26 -20.10 -44.76
CA GLY A 209 9.99 -21.25 -45.25
C GLY A 209 9.85 -21.28 -46.75
N GLY A 210 10.75 -20.56 -47.44
CA GLY A 210 10.92 -20.68 -48.88
C GLY A 210 11.08 -22.15 -49.26
N GLY A 211 10.26 -22.60 -50.21
CA GLY A 211 10.25 -23.97 -50.66
C GLY A 211 11.61 -24.41 -51.18
N GLY A 212 12.21 -25.37 -50.48
CA GLY A 212 13.18 -26.30 -51.04
C GLY A 212 12.49 -27.64 -51.21
N CYS A 213 11.87 -27.86 -52.37
CA CYS A 213 11.48 -29.20 -52.80
C CYS A 213 12.79 -29.97 -53.07
N GLY A 214 13.31 -30.65 -52.05
CA GLY A 214 14.45 -31.55 -52.21
C GLY A 214 14.02 -32.74 -53.05
N VAL A 215 14.56 -32.83 -54.27
CA VAL A 215 14.51 -34.06 -55.06
C VAL A 215 15.08 -35.18 -54.19
N ILE A 216 14.25 -36.18 -53.89
CA ILE A 216 14.68 -37.46 -53.32
C ILE A 216 15.65 -38.11 -54.33
N ASP A 217 16.95 -38.15 -54.01
CA ASP A 217 17.83 -39.11 -54.64
C ASP A 217 17.60 -40.47 -53.98
N SER A 218 17.01 -41.39 -54.74
CA SER A 218 16.76 -42.75 -54.30
C SER A 218 18.09 -43.53 -54.23
N ASN A 219 19.03 -43.18 -53.33
CA ASN A 219 20.18 -44.06 -53.07
C ASN A 219 21.07 -43.79 -51.82
N LYS A 220 20.49 -43.45 -50.66
CA LYS A 220 21.22 -43.63 -49.37
C LYS A 220 20.41 -44.42 -48.35
N ASN A 221 20.43 -45.73 -48.54
CA ASN A 221 20.13 -46.72 -47.51
C ASN A 221 21.29 -46.75 -46.50
N SER A 222 21.13 -46.14 -45.31
CA SER A 222 21.81 -46.51 -44.06
C SER A 222 21.31 -45.63 -42.89
N GLN A 223 20.23 -46.09 -42.23
CA GLN A 223 19.92 -45.77 -40.84
C GLN A 223 20.20 -47.02 -40.00
N PRO A 224 20.73 -46.88 -38.77
CA PRO A 224 20.23 -47.73 -37.68
C PRO A 224 20.08 -46.92 -36.37
N PRO A 225 19.46 -47.47 -35.31
CA PRO A 225 18.03 -47.61 -35.14
C PRO A 225 17.49 -46.75 -33.97
N ILE A 226 16.16 -46.66 -33.98
CA ILE A 226 15.26 -45.96 -33.07
C ILE A 226 15.49 -46.42 -31.61
N THR A 227 15.65 -45.47 -30.68
CA THR A 227 15.38 -45.70 -29.25
C THR A 227 14.36 -44.64 -28.81
N GLY A 228 13.15 -45.10 -28.52
CA GLY A 228 11.99 -44.25 -28.30
C GLY A 228 11.97 -43.55 -26.95
N MET A 229 11.17 -42.49 -26.87
CA MET A 229 10.12 -42.40 -25.87
C MET A 229 9.15 -41.30 -26.28
N MET A 230 8.00 -41.74 -26.78
CA MET A 230 6.79 -40.94 -26.81
C MET A 230 6.26 -40.88 -25.38
N LEU A 231 6.20 -39.69 -24.77
CA LEU A 231 5.26 -39.47 -23.67
C LEU A 231 4.80 -38.01 -23.64
N LEU A 232 3.53 -37.85 -24.03
CA LEU A 232 2.65 -36.71 -23.75
C LEU A 232 2.72 -36.30 -22.28
N LEU A 233 2.89 -35.01 -21.99
CA LEU A 233 2.37 -34.39 -20.76
C LEU A 233 2.02 -32.90 -20.98
N LEU A 234 0.74 -32.62 -21.18
CA LEU A 234 0.07 -31.43 -20.61
C LEU A 234 -0.39 -31.79 -19.16
N PRO A 235 -0.98 -30.88 -18.39
CA PRO A 235 -0.38 -29.91 -17.47
C PRO A 235 -0.65 -30.27 -15.98
N LEU A 236 0.18 -29.83 -15.02
CA LEU A 236 -0.14 -29.93 -13.58
C LEU A 236 -0.25 -28.55 -12.92
N ALA A 237 -1.41 -27.90 -13.16
CA ALA A 237 -2.09 -27.24 -12.07
C ALA A 237 -2.75 -28.34 -11.21
N TRP A 238 -2.99 -28.05 -9.92
CA TRP A 238 -3.78 -28.89 -8.99
C TRP A 238 -3.02 -29.99 -8.23
N LEU A 239 -2.16 -29.61 -7.26
CA LEU A 239 -2.06 -30.34 -5.99
C LEU A 239 -1.23 -29.58 -4.94
N LEU A 240 -1.82 -28.65 -4.18
CA LEU A 240 -1.34 -28.29 -2.84
C LEU A 240 -2.49 -27.59 -2.11
N LEU A 241 -3.27 -28.37 -1.35
CA LEU A 241 -3.99 -28.03 -0.12
C LEU A 241 -5.25 -28.88 0.01
N ARG A 242 -5.08 -30.08 0.59
CA ARG A 242 -6.03 -30.62 1.58
C ARG A 242 -5.50 -31.92 2.16
N ARG A 243 -5.10 -31.83 3.44
CA ARG A 243 -5.40 -32.74 4.56
C ARG A 243 -4.17 -32.96 5.43
N PHE A 244 -4.02 -32.11 6.44
CA PHE A 244 -3.80 -32.63 7.79
C PHE A 244 -5.06 -32.36 8.59
N ALA A 245 -5.62 -33.46 9.11
CA ALA A 245 -6.87 -33.54 9.83
C ALA A 245 -6.68 -33.20 11.32
N LEU A 246 -7.82 -32.92 11.95
CA LEU A 246 -8.12 -32.96 13.37
C LEU A 246 -7.18 -33.82 14.26
N LYS A 247 -6.81 -33.28 15.42
CA LYS A 247 -7.11 -33.82 16.78
C LYS A 247 -6.63 -32.80 17.84
N ARG A 248 -7.57 -32.11 18.51
CA ARG A 248 -8.04 -32.30 19.90
C ARG A 248 -7.11 -31.74 21.00
N ALA A 249 -7.55 -30.67 21.64
CA ALA A 249 -7.88 -30.59 23.07
C ALA A 249 -9.04 -29.61 23.23
#